data_AF-A0A7W0N556-F1
#
_entry.id   AF-A0A7W0N556-F1
#
_cell.length_a   1.000
_cell.length_b   1.000
_cell.length_c   1.000
_cell.angle_alpha   90.00
_cell.angle_beta   90.00
_cell.angle_gamma   90.00
#
_symmetry.space_group_name_H-M   'P 1'
#
loop_
_entity.id
_entity.type
_entity.pdbx_description
1 polymer ?
#
loop_
_entity_poly.entity_id
_entity_poly.type
_entity_poly.pdbx_seq_one_letter_code
_entity_poly.pdbx_strand_id
1 'polypeptide(L)'
;MRKLWNRRPSPAMVVACMALLVALGGTSVAAVSQLARNSVGPAQLQFAAVTSPKIRTNAVNSSKVANRSLLRADFAPGQLPAGPTGPQGPAGPTGAAGAAGPAGVVGAITVRTASVSVVDGAIDGTFNTARVERRCEGSERAISAGTSWGDDGSDLKLVTQEVEPLFNPQNQPNGYVAVGGNDTGESSNFTVHVFCFAS
;
A
#
# COMPACT_ATOMS: atom_id res chain seq x y z
N MET A 1 22.29 -63.04 -85.38
CA MET A 1 21.11 -62.23 -85.00
C MET A 1 19.98 -62.48 -86.00
N ARG A 2 18.97 -63.26 -85.63
CA ARG A 2 17.87 -63.66 -86.51
C ARG A 2 16.82 -62.55 -86.57
N LYS A 3 16.63 -61.99 -87.77
CA LYS A 3 15.69 -60.91 -88.11
C LYS A 3 14.26 -61.43 -87.98
N LEU A 4 13.58 -61.20 -86.85
CA LEU A 4 12.16 -61.56 -86.64
C LEU A 4 11.17 -60.52 -87.21
N TRP A 5 11.65 -59.59 -88.02
CA TRP A 5 10.88 -58.47 -88.54
C TRP A 5 10.17 -58.80 -89.86
N ASN A 6 9.27 -59.80 -89.86
CA ASN A 6 8.24 -59.86 -90.91
C ASN A 6 6.99 -60.68 -90.57
N ARG A 7 6.68 -60.93 -89.29
CA ARG A 7 5.37 -61.50 -88.95
C ARG A 7 4.35 -60.37 -88.92
N ARG A 8 3.58 -60.24 -90.00
CA ARG A 8 2.31 -59.52 -89.94
C ARG A 8 1.48 -60.22 -88.86
N PRO A 9 1.16 -59.55 -87.74
CA PRO A 9 0.33 -60.16 -86.71
C PRO A 9 -0.97 -60.63 -87.38
N SER A 10 -1.44 -61.83 -87.02
CA SER A 10 -2.71 -62.30 -87.58
C SER A 10 -3.80 -61.29 -87.20
N PRO A 11 -4.81 -61.06 -88.06
CA PRO A 11 -5.91 -60.16 -87.73
C PRO A 11 -6.54 -60.48 -86.36
N ALA A 12 -6.63 -61.76 -86.01
CA ALA A 12 -7.08 -62.22 -84.69
C ALA A 12 -6.20 -61.74 -83.53
N MET A 13 -4.87 -61.72 -83.69
CA MET A 13 -3.96 -61.22 -82.66
C MET A 13 -4.08 -59.69 -82.48
N VAL A 14 -4.28 -58.95 -83.57
CA VAL A 14 -4.50 -57.50 -83.50
C VAL A 14 -5.81 -57.19 -82.77
N VAL A 15 -6.90 -57.90 -83.11
CA VAL A 15 -8.18 -57.74 -82.42
C VAL A 15 -8.06 -58.15 -80.96
N ALA A 16 -7.36 -59.25 -80.64
CA ALA A 16 -7.15 -59.68 -79.25
C ALA A 16 -6.37 -58.63 -78.43
N CYS A 17 -5.30 -58.05 -78.98
CA CYS A 17 -4.54 -57.00 -78.29
C CYS A 17 -5.35 -55.71 -78.13
N MET A 18 -6.13 -55.30 -79.12
CA MET A 18 -7.00 -54.13 -79.02
C MET A 18 -8.13 -54.35 -78.01
N ALA A 19 -8.77 -55.52 -78.04
CA ALA A 19 -9.79 -55.91 -77.07
C ALA A 19 -9.23 -55.93 -75.64
N LEU A 20 -8.00 -56.45 -75.47
CA LEU A 20 -7.33 -56.48 -74.18
C LEU A 20 -6.98 -55.08 -73.67
N LEU A 21 -6.49 -54.19 -74.56
CA LEU A 21 -6.22 -52.79 -74.22
C LEU A 21 -7.50 -52.04 -73.81
N VAL A 22 -8.61 -52.27 -74.51
CA VAL A 22 -9.91 -51.65 -74.17
C VAL A 22 -10.46 -52.23 -72.86
N ALA A 23 -10.35 -53.54 -72.65
CA ALA A 23 -10.81 -54.21 -71.43
C ALA A 23 -10.04 -53.75 -70.18
N LEU A 24 -8.73 -53.48 -70.29
CA LEU A 24 -7.88 -52.95 -69.21
C LEU A 24 -7.96 -51.43 -69.05
N GLY A 25 -8.37 -50.70 -70.09
CA GLY A 25 -8.41 -49.23 -70.10
C GLY A 25 -9.53 -48.63 -69.24
N GLY A 26 -10.66 -49.32 -69.11
CA GLY A 26 -11.88 -48.77 -68.48
C GLY A 26 -11.76 -48.43 -66.99
N THR A 27 -10.97 -49.18 -66.22
CA THR A 27 -10.84 -48.99 -64.76
C THR A 27 -9.78 -47.95 -64.36
N SER A 28 -8.84 -47.64 -65.26
CA SER A 28 -7.67 -46.83 -64.94
C SER A 28 -7.96 -45.33 -65.00
N VAL A 29 -8.89 -44.88 -65.85
CA VAL A 29 -9.19 -43.45 -66.02
C VAL A 29 -10.05 -42.92 -64.87
N ALA A 30 -10.99 -43.71 -64.34
CA ALA A 30 -11.88 -43.25 -63.28
C ALA A 30 -11.17 -43.00 -61.94
N ALA A 31 -10.13 -43.76 -61.62
CA ALA A 31 -9.46 -43.64 -60.32
C ALA A 31 -8.57 -42.38 -60.19
N VAL A 32 -8.10 -41.80 -61.30
CA VAL A 32 -7.15 -40.66 -61.30
C VAL A 32 -7.73 -39.35 -61.82
N SER A 33 -8.79 -39.36 -62.64
CA SER A 33 -9.33 -38.13 -63.25
C SER A 33 -10.79 -37.79 -62.91
N GLN A 34 -11.53 -38.65 -62.20
CA GLN A 34 -12.96 -38.42 -61.93
C GLN A 34 -13.28 -37.77 -60.57
N LEU A 35 -12.31 -37.60 -59.67
CA LEU A 35 -12.61 -36.98 -58.39
C LEU A 35 -12.57 -35.46 -58.53
N ALA A 36 -13.76 -34.86 -58.58
CA ALA A 36 -13.89 -33.42 -58.41
C ALA A 36 -13.37 -33.00 -57.03
N ARG A 37 -12.85 -31.77 -56.95
CA ARG A 37 -12.34 -31.20 -55.69
C ARG A 37 -13.43 -31.28 -54.62
N ASN A 38 -13.05 -31.66 -53.39
CA ASN A 38 -13.97 -31.80 -52.24
C ASN A 38 -15.06 -32.89 -52.37
N SER A 39 -14.89 -33.88 -53.27
CA SER A 39 -15.89 -34.96 -53.48
C SER A 39 -15.63 -36.23 -52.65
N VAL A 40 -14.55 -36.28 -51.87
CA VAL A 40 -14.30 -37.35 -50.89
C VAL A 40 -14.88 -36.92 -49.55
N GLY A 41 -16.03 -37.48 -49.20
CA GLY A 41 -16.69 -37.32 -47.92
C GLY A 41 -16.34 -38.44 -46.93
N PRO A 42 -16.94 -38.40 -45.72
CA PRO A 42 -16.63 -39.35 -44.66
C PRO A 42 -16.92 -40.81 -45.01
N ALA A 43 -17.97 -41.08 -45.81
CA ALA A 43 -18.34 -42.43 -46.20
C ALA A 43 -17.30 -43.12 -47.11
N GLN A 44 -16.46 -42.35 -47.82
CA GLN A 44 -15.37 -42.88 -48.65
C GLN A 44 -14.06 -43.07 -47.87
N LEU A 45 -13.98 -42.58 -46.62
CA LEU A 45 -12.79 -42.70 -45.79
C LEU A 45 -12.98 -43.80 -44.74
N GLN A 46 -12.14 -44.84 -44.83
CA GLN A 46 -12.10 -45.87 -43.78
C GLN A 46 -11.48 -45.30 -42.49
N PHE A 47 -11.81 -45.92 -41.35
CA PHE A 47 -11.21 -45.56 -40.07
C PHE A 47 -9.68 -45.67 -40.12
N ALA A 48 -8.98 -44.67 -39.56
CA ALA A 48 -7.52 -44.55 -39.59
C ALA A 48 -6.89 -44.53 -41.00
N ALA A 49 -7.67 -44.29 -42.07
CA ALA A 49 -7.15 -44.23 -43.43
C ALA A 49 -6.14 -43.08 -43.64
N VAL A 50 -6.26 -41.99 -42.88
CA VAL A 50 -5.35 -40.84 -42.91
C VAL A 50 -4.43 -40.90 -41.69
N THR A 51 -3.17 -41.28 -41.92
CA THR A 51 -2.11 -41.35 -40.89
C THR A 51 -1.08 -40.26 -41.11
N SER A 52 -0.21 -40.00 -40.13
CA SER A 52 0.79 -38.92 -40.19
C SER A 52 1.65 -38.94 -41.47
N PRO A 53 2.17 -40.08 -41.98
CA PRO A 53 2.95 -40.09 -43.23
C PRO A 53 2.15 -39.69 -44.48
N LYS A 54 0.82 -39.82 -44.46
CA LYS A 54 -0.08 -39.40 -45.56
C LYS A 54 -0.39 -37.90 -45.53
N ILE A 55 -0.01 -37.21 -44.45
CA ILE A 55 -0.18 -35.78 -44.28
C ILE A 55 1.16 -35.11 -44.55
N ARG A 56 1.25 -34.35 -45.65
CA ARG A 56 2.46 -33.56 -45.96
C ARG A 56 2.75 -32.56 -44.83
N THR A 57 4.02 -32.28 -44.55
CA THR A 57 4.45 -31.24 -43.60
C THR A 57 3.73 -29.91 -43.86
N ASN A 58 3.23 -29.27 -42.81
CA ASN A 58 2.44 -28.03 -42.86
C ASN A 58 1.11 -28.13 -43.65
N ALA A 59 0.60 -29.34 -43.90
CA ALA A 59 -0.70 -29.51 -44.55
C ALA A 59 -1.86 -29.09 -43.62
N VAL A 60 -1.72 -29.24 -42.30
CA VAL A 60 -2.66 -28.70 -41.30
C VAL A 60 -2.00 -27.49 -40.66
N ASN A 61 -2.53 -26.30 -40.96
CA ASN A 61 -2.04 -25.02 -40.45
C ASN A 61 -3.18 -24.29 -39.71
N SER A 62 -2.88 -23.13 -39.12
CA SER A 62 -3.83 -22.43 -38.25
C SER A 62 -5.16 -22.09 -38.91
N SER A 63 -5.18 -21.82 -40.23
CA SER A 63 -6.45 -21.52 -40.94
C SER A 63 -7.33 -22.74 -41.18
N LYS A 64 -6.79 -23.96 -41.00
CA LYS A 64 -7.52 -25.24 -41.12
C LYS A 64 -7.99 -25.78 -39.77
N VAL A 65 -7.65 -25.13 -38.67
CA VAL A 65 -8.06 -25.51 -37.32
C VAL A 65 -9.05 -24.48 -36.81
N ALA A 66 -10.24 -24.93 -36.40
CA ALA A 66 -11.25 -24.03 -35.87
C ALA A 66 -10.80 -23.44 -34.51
N ASN A 67 -11.10 -22.16 -34.27
CA ASN A 67 -10.76 -21.51 -33.01
C ASN A 67 -11.43 -22.23 -31.83
N ARG A 68 -10.65 -22.47 -30.77
CA ARG A 68 -11.10 -23.17 -29.54
C ARG A 68 -11.57 -24.61 -29.74
N SER A 69 -11.19 -25.25 -30.86
CA SER A 69 -11.52 -26.66 -31.12
C SER A 69 -10.57 -27.66 -30.43
N LEU A 70 -9.37 -27.23 -30.05
CA LEU A 70 -8.37 -28.06 -29.40
C LEU A 70 -8.51 -28.01 -27.88
N LEU A 71 -8.39 -29.17 -27.25
CA LEU A 71 -8.36 -29.38 -25.81
C LEU A 71 -6.92 -29.41 -25.31
N ARG A 72 -6.73 -29.28 -24.00
CA ARG A 72 -5.43 -29.45 -23.35
C ARG A 72 -4.78 -30.80 -23.70
N ALA A 73 -5.58 -31.86 -23.84
CA ALA A 73 -5.12 -33.21 -24.13
C ALA A 73 -4.52 -33.37 -25.53
N ASP A 74 -4.82 -32.46 -26.46
CA ASP A 74 -4.26 -32.47 -27.82
C ASP A 74 -2.81 -31.96 -27.88
N PHE A 75 -2.31 -31.39 -26.78
CA PHE A 75 -0.97 -30.83 -26.65
C PHE A 75 -0.11 -31.70 -25.73
N ALA A 76 1.14 -31.89 -26.11
CA ALA A 76 2.12 -32.57 -25.27
C ALA A 76 2.38 -31.75 -23.98
N PRO A 77 2.77 -32.39 -22.86
CA PRO A 77 3.15 -31.68 -21.65
C PRO A 77 4.19 -30.58 -21.92
N GLY A 78 3.94 -29.36 -21.42
CA GLY A 78 4.82 -28.21 -21.60
C GLY A 78 4.61 -27.40 -22.89
N GLN A 79 3.73 -27.82 -23.82
CA GLN A 79 3.44 -27.02 -25.03
C GLN A 79 2.53 -25.81 -24.77
N LEU A 80 1.72 -25.86 -23.71
CA LEU A 80 0.86 -24.75 -23.32
C LEU A 80 1.59 -23.91 -22.25
N PRO A 81 1.74 -22.59 -22.46
CA PRO A 81 2.30 -21.70 -21.45
C PRO A 81 1.50 -21.76 -20.15
N ALA A 82 2.21 -21.71 -19.02
CA ALA A 82 1.55 -21.49 -17.73
C ALA A 82 0.88 -20.12 -17.72
N GLY A 83 -0.24 -20.00 -17.01
CA GLY A 83 -0.82 -18.69 -16.71
C GLY A 83 0.14 -17.86 -15.87
N PRO A 84 0.01 -16.53 -15.86
CA PRO A 84 0.81 -15.68 -15.00
C PRO A 84 0.59 -16.03 -13.52
N THR A 85 1.63 -15.86 -12.70
CA THR A 85 1.49 -15.91 -11.24
C THR A 85 0.42 -14.92 -10.81
N GLY A 86 -0.46 -15.34 -9.89
CA GLY A 86 -1.47 -14.46 -9.32
C GLY A 86 -0.85 -13.24 -8.62
N PRO A 87 -1.61 -12.15 -8.45
CA PRO A 87 -1.12 -10.99 -7.71
C PRO A 87 -0.77 -11.35 -6.26
N GLN A 88 0.17 -10.62 -5.67
CA GLN A 88 0.45 -10.71 -4.24
C GLN A 88 -0.83 -10.39 -3.44
N GLY A 89 -1.07 -11.14 -2.36
CA GLY A 89 -2.18 -10.85 -1.44
C GLY A 89 -2.04 -9.47 -0.77
N PRO A 90 -3.13 -8.92 -0.22
CA PRO A 90 -3.08 -7.64 0.48
C PRO A 90 -2.14 -7.71 1.69
N ALA A 91 -1.55 -6.56 2.06
CA ALA A 91 -0.80 -6.45 3.30
C ALA A 91 -1.70 -6.77 4.51
N GLY A 92 -1.12 -7.40 5.54
CA GLY A 92 -1.82 -7.63 6.79
C GLY A 92 -2.19 -6.32 7.51
N PRO A 93 -3.16 -6.34 8.44
CA PRO A 93 -3.52 -5.16 9.21
C PRO A 93 -2.35 -4.66 10.06
N THR A 94 -2.28 -3.34 10.27
CA THR A 94 -1.34 -2.72 11.21
C THR A 94 -1.59 -3.26 12.63
N GLY A 95 -0.52 -3.54 13.38
CA GLY A 95 -0.62 -3.96 14.78
C GLY A 95 -1.26 -2.89 15.67
N ALA A 96 -1.83 -3.31 16.81
CA ALA A 96 -2.39 -2.40 17.79
C ALA A 96 -1.32 -1.44 18.37
N ALA A 97 -1.73 -0.22 18.71
CA ALA A 97 -0.86 0.71 19.42
C ALA A 97 -0.47 0.15 20.81
N GLY A 98 0.76 0.43 21.25
CA GLY A 98 1.22 0.07 22.59
C GLY A 98 0.46 0.81 23.69
N ALA A 99 0.46 0.24 24.90
CA ALA A 99 -0.13 0.90 26.08
C ALA A 99 0.62 2.19 26.42
N ALA A 100 -0.10 3.19 26.95
CA ALA A 100 0.52 4.40 27.49
C ALA A 100 1.44 4.07 28.68
N GLY A 101 2.56 4.78 28.81
CA GLY A 101 3.46 4.65 29.95
C GLY A 101 2.85 5.18 31.26
N PRO A 102 3.41 4.81 32.43
CA PRO A 102 2.96 5.32 33.72
C PRO A 102 3.21 6.84 33.85
N ALA A 103 2.37 7.52 34.64
CA ALA A 103 2.57 8.94 34.95
C ALA A 103 3.84 9.16 35.80
N GLY A 104 4.54 10.28 35.59
CA GLY A 104 5.65 10.69 36.43
C GLY A 104 5.17 11.22 37.79
N VAL A 105 5.95 10.99 38.85
CA VAL A 105 5.67 11.48 40.21
C VAL A 105 6.60 12.65 40.53
N VAL A 106 6.05 13.78 40.94
CA VAL A 106 6.80 14.89 41.55
C VAL A 106 6.89 14.61 43.05
N GLY A 107 8.09 14.76 43.65
CA GLY A 107 8.31 14.58 45.09
C GLY A 107 7.56 15.58 45.97
N ALA A 108 7.89 15.64 47.26
CA ALA A 108 7.27 16.60 48.17
C ALA A 108 7.47 18.04 47.69
N ILE A 109 6.39 18.84 47.76
CA ILE A 109 6.39 20.27 47.41
C ILE A 109 6.32 21.09 48.70
N THR A 110 7.32 21.96 48.89
CA THR A 110 7.37 22.99 49.93
C THR A 110 6.87 24.31 49.35
N VAL A 111 5.98 25.01 50.06
CA VAL A 111 5.57 26.37 49.68
C VAL A 111 6.41 27.39 50.43
N ARG A 112 7.08 28.28 49.71
CA ARG A 112 7.86 29.39 50.27
C ARG A 112 7.19 30.70 49.99
N THR A 113 7.07 31.54 51.01
CA THR A 113 6.37 32.82 50.89
C THR A 113 7.27 34.02 51.15
N ALA A 114 6.94 35.14 50.53
CA ALA A 114 7.40 36.47 50.92
C ALA A 114 6.26 37.46 50.71
N SER A 115 6.20 38.50 51.53
CA SER A 115 5.14 39.51 51.46
C SER A 115 5.70 40.93 51.47
N VAL A 116 4.97 41.84 50.85
CA VAL A 116 5.25 43.28 50.84
C VAL A 116 3.96 44.06 51.05
N SER A 117 4.01 45.16 51.81
CA SER A 117 2.88 46.07 51.94
C SER A 117 2.82 46.98 50.72
N VAL A 118 1.67 47.02 50.05
CA VAL A 118 1.40 47.91 48.92
C VAL A 118 0.43 48.96 49.40
N VAL A 119 0.90 50.20 49.50
CA VAL A 119 0.02 51.33 49.85
C VAL A 119 -0.93 51.64 48.68
N ASP A 120 -1.99 52.38 48.97
CA ASP A 120 -2.99 52.77 47.99
C ASP A 120 -2.41 53.62 46.82
N GLY A 121 -3.16 53.60 45.72
CA GLY A 121 -3.03 54.50 44.59
C GLY A 121 -3.39 55.94 44.97
N ALA A 122 -2.51 56.90 44.69
CA ALA A 122 -2.76 58.30 45.05
C ALA A 122 -3.98 58.94 44.36
N ILE A 123 -4.49 58.32 43.30
CA ILE A 123 -5.65 58.77 42.52
C ILE A 123 -6.47 57.55 42.15
N ASP A 124 -7.78 57.60 42.39
CA ASP A 124 -8.74 56.54 42.02
C ASP A 124 -8.58 56.15 40.54
N GLY A 125 -8.35 54.86 40.29
CA GLY A 125 -8.04 54.30 38.98
C GLY A 125 -6.54 54.21 38.65
N THR A 126 -5.65 54.57 39.58
CA THR A 126 -4.20 54.43 39.42
C THR A 126 -3.63 53.48 40.46
N PHE A 127 -3.26 52.27 40.04
CA PHE A 127 -2.63 51.31 40.94
C PHE A 127 -1.25 51.78 41.39
N ASN A 128 -1.03 51.78 42.71
CA ASN A 128 0.33 51.76 43.24
C ASN A 128 0.83 50.32 43.29
N THR A 129 2.11 50.11 42.99
CA THR A 129 2.65 48.76 42.78
C THR A 129 3.85 48.48 43.67
N ALA A 130 3.94 47.27 44.19
CA ALA A 130 5.16 46.79 44.84
C ALA A 130 5.59 45.42 44.30
N ARG A 131 6.90 45.21 44.28
CA ARG A 131 7.55 43.98 43.82
C ARG A 131 8.04 43.17 45.01
N VAL A 132 7.76 41.87 45.02
CA VAL A 132 8.23 40.93 46.05
C VAL A 132 8.81 39.68 45.39
N GLU A 133 9.96 39.24 45.87
CA GLU A 133 10.61 38.03 45.39
C GLU A 133 10.69 36.95 46.46
N ARG A 134 10.59 35.70 46.03
CA ARG A 134 10.90 34.54 46.86
C ARG A 134 11.63 33.47 46.07
N ARG A 135 12.75 33.00 46.62
CA ARG A 135 13.53 31.90 46.07
C ARG A 135 13.32 30.60 46.85
N CYS A 136 13.53 29.49 46.17
CA CYS A 136 13.72 28.19 46.79
C CYS A 136 15.03 28.15 47.57
N GLU A 137 15.10 27.31 48.60
CA GLU A 137 16.28 27.21 49.47
C GLU A 137 16.95 25.85 49.32
N GLY A 138 18.24 25.79 49.67
CA GLY A 138 19.02 24.57 49.57
C GLY A 138 19.10 24.05 48.13
N SER A 139 18.78 22.77 47.96
CA SER A 139 18.77 22.08 46.66
C SER A 139 17.37 22.01 46.03
N GLU A 140 16.40 22.75 46.53
CA GLU A 140 15.08 22.77 45.92
C GLU A 140 15.08 23.53 44.58
N ARG A 141 14.07 23.23 43.75
CA ARG A 141 13.83 23.94 42.48
C ARG A 141 12.39 24.45 42.42
N ALA A 142 12.19 25.57 41.74
CA ALA A 142 10.85 26.15 41.60
C ALA A 142 10.11 25.53 40.41
N ILE A 143 8.83 25.16 40.59
CA ILE A 143 7.96 24.72 39.50
C ILE A 143 7.05 25.87 39.06
N SER A 144 6.41 26.52 40.03
CA SER A 144 5.42 27.56 39.79
C SER A 144 5.35 28.52 40.98
N ALA A 145 4.64 29.62 40.80
CA ALA A 145 4.25 30.49 41.89
C ALA A 145 2.81 30.97 41.73
N GLY A 146 2.20 31.31 42.85
CA GLY A 146 0.93 32.03 42.94
C GLY A 146 1.08 33.25 43.83
N THR A 147 0.03 34.07 43.89
CA THR A 147 0.00 35.30 44.68
C THR A 147 -1.30 35.40 45.44
N SER A 148 -1.31 36.19 46.52
CA SER A 148 -2.52 36.49 47.28
C SER A 148 -2.43 37.86 47.93
N TRP A 149 -3.58 38.44 48.23
CA TRP A 149 -3.69 39.62 49.07
C TRP A 149 -4.23 39.26 50.46
N GLY A 150 -3.79 39.98 51.49
CA GLY A 150 -4.17 39.69 52.88
C GLY A 150 -5.64 39.96 53.20
N ASP A 151 -6.29 40.79 52.40
CA ASP A 151 -7.66 41.26 52.54
C ASP A 151 -8.48 41.09 51.26
N ASP A 152 -8.05 40.22 50.34
CA ASP A 152 -8.63 40.07 48.99
C ASP A 152 -10.16 39.92 49.00
N GLY A 153 -10.82 40.59 48.04
CA GLY A 153 -12.27 40.69 47.97
C GLY A 153 -12.75 41.12 46.58
N SER A 154 -13.93 40.65 46.15
CA SER A 154 -14.45 40.94 44.81
C SER A 154 -14.78 42.42 44.55
N ASP A 155 -14.88 43.20 45.62
CA ASP A 155 -15.12 44.64 45.65
C ASP A 155 -13.83 45.46 45.75
N LEU A 156 -12.69 44.80 45.98
CA LEU A 156 -11.39 45.46 46.13
C LEU A 156 -10.64 45.51 44.80
N LYS A 157 -10.03 46.68 44.53
CA LYS A 157 -9.16 46.90 43.38
C LYS A 157 -7.73 46.45 43.70
N LEU A 158 -7.56 45.14 43.86
CA LEU A 158 -6.28 44.49 44.08
C LEU A 158 -5.95 43.60 42.89
N VAL A 159 -4.72 43.67 42.37
CA VAL A 159 -4.34 42.94 41.16
C VAL A 159 -2.95 42.33 41.28
N THR A 160 -2.76 41.16 40.68
CA THR A 160 -1.43 40.65 40.35
C THR A 160 -1.08 41.07 38.94
N GLN A 161 -0.08 41.93 38.78
CA GLN A 161 0.32 42.46 37.49
C GLN A 161 1.35 41.58 36.78
N GLU A 162 2.26 40.98 37.56
CA GLU A 162 3.41 40.24 37.03
C GLU A 162 3.70 39.05 37.94
N VAL A 163 4.05 37.91 37.33
CA VAL A 163 4.68 36.76 38.00
C VAL A 163 5.76 36.22 37.06
N GLU A 164 7.02 36.42 37.41
CA GLU A 164 8.18 36.04 36.58
C GLU A 164 9.08 35.05 37.31
N PRO A 165 9.62 34.03 36.61
CA PRO A 165 10.58 33.10 37.18
C PRO A 165 11.94 33.77 37.41
N LEU A 166 12.54 33.47 38.56
CA LEU A 166 13.92 33.81 38.88
C LEU A 166 14.82 32.62 38.55
N PHE A 167 15.87 32.86 37.78
CA PHE A 167 16.81 31.81 37.38
C PHE A 167 18.09 31.84 38.23
N ASN A 168 18.63 30.66 38.52
CA ASN A 168 19.98 30.50 39.09
C ASN A 168 21.06 30.65 38.00
N PRO A 169 22.37 30.69 38.36
CA PRO A 169 23.46 30.80 37.39
C PRO A 169 23.52 29.67 36.35
N GLN A 170 22.88 28.52 36.62
CA GLN A 170 22.75 27.39 35.70
C GLN A 170 21.51 27.52 34.78
N ASN A 171 20.86 28.68 34.76
CA ASN A 171 19.67 28.98 33.97
C ASN A 171 18.47 28.06 34.30
N GLN A 172 18.33 27.69 35.58
CA GLN A 172 17.22 26.89 36.09
C GLN A 172 16.31 27.74 36.99
N PRO A 173 14.98 27.57 36.92
CA PRO A 173 14.06 28.25 37.83
C PRO A 173 14.35 27.89 39.30
N ASN A 174 14.60 28.92 40.11
CA ASN A 174 14.92 28.82 41.54
C ASN A 174 14.09 29.81 42.40
N GLY A 175 13.02 30.36 41.85
CA GLY A 175 12.17 31.29 42.57
C GLY A 175 11.22 31.99 41.62
N TYR A 176 10.42 32.87 42.19
CA TYR A 176 9.59 33.78 41.42
C TYR A 176 9.61 35.16 42.06
N VAL A 177 9.39 36.15 41.22
CA VAL A 177 9.09 37.53 41.61
C VAL A 177 7.69 37.86 41.14
N ALA A 178 6.96 38.61 41.95
CA ALA A 178 5.62 39.05 41.62
C ALA A 178 5.46 40.54 41.89
N VAL A 179 4.58 41.18 41.12
CA VAL A 179 4.21 42.59 41.30
C VAL A 179 2.71 42.66 41.58
N GLY A 180 2.37 43.22 42.74
CA GLY A 180 0.99 43.49 43.15
C GLY A 180 0.65 44.95 42.96
N GLY A 181 -0.54 45.26 42.48
CA GLY A 181 -1.10 46.60 42.39
C GLY A 181 -2.28 46.80 43.34
N ASN A 182 -2.33 47.95 44.02
CA ASN A 182 -3.39 48.34 44.95
C ASN A 182 -3.97 49.72 44.59
N ASP A 183 -5.30 49.81 44.54
CA ASP A 183 -6.13 51.02 44.34
C ASP A 183 -7.39 50.95 45.23
N THR A 184 -7.26 50.43 46.46
CA THR A 184 -8.41 50.18 47.37
C THR A 184 -8.74 51.33 48.32
N GLY A 185 -7.89 52.36 48.42
CA GLY A 185 -8.01 53.40 49.45
C GLY A 185 -7.25 53.10 50.74
N GLU A 186 -6.78 51.86 50.94
CA GLU A 186 -6.04 51.43 52.15
C GLU A 186 -4.81 50.59 51.77
N SER A 187 -3.83 50.46 52.67
CA SER A 187 -2.67 49.60 52.41
C SER A 187 -3.02 48.12 52.59
N SER A 188 -2.57 47.27 51.66
CA SER A 188 -2.76 45.81 51.74
C SER A 188 -1.44 45.05 51.57
N ASN A 189 -1.36 43.86 52.16
CA ASN A 189 -0.21 42.97 52.03
C ASN A 189 -0.36 42.06 50.81
N PHE A 190 0.60 42.16 49.89
CA PHE A 190 0.74 41.28 48.74
C PHE A 190 1.76 40.18 49.04
N THR A 191 1.38 38.92 48.85
CA THR A 191 2.21 37.76 49.11
C THR A 191 2.46 36.97 47.83
N VAL A 192 3.70 36.57 47.59
CA VAL A 192 4.07 35.55 46.59
C VAL A 192 4.27 34.20 47.27
N HIS A 193 3.73 33.14 46.69
CA HIS A 193 3.83 31.74 47.12
C HIS A 193 4.56 30.95 46.05
N VAL A 194 5.74 30.43 46.36
CA VAL A 194 6.57 29.67 45.42
C VAL A 194 6.52 28.19 45.76
N PHE A 195 6.13 27.37 44.79
CA PHE A 195 6.09 25.92 44.89
C PHE A 195 7.47 25.35 44.55
N CYS A 196 8.17 24.91 45.59
CA CYS A 196 9.52 24.37 45.52
C CYS A 196 9.47 22.85 45.71
N PHE A 197 10.12 22.09 44.84
CA PHE A 197 10.25 20.64 45.01
C PHE A 197 11.70 20.27 45.31
N ALA A 198 11.89 19.22 46.11
CA ALA A 198 13.21 18.62 46.30
C ALA A 198 13.63 17.94 44.99
N SER A 199 14.74 18.42 44.40
CA SER A 199 15.36 17.78 43.23
C SER A 199 16.34 16.69 43.61
#